data_AF-A0A246FPY7-F1
#
_entry.id   AF-A0A246FPY7-F1
#
_cell.length_a   1.000
_cell.length_b   1.000
_cell.length_c   1.000
_cell.angle_alpha   90.00
_cell.angle_beta   90.00
_cell.angle_gamma   90.00
#
_symmetry.space_group_name_H-M   'P 1'
#
loop_
_entity.id
_entity.type
_entity.pdbx_description
1 polymer ?
#
loop_
_entity_poly.entity_id
_entity_poly.type
_entity_poly.pdbx_seq_one_letter_code
_entity_poly.pdbx_strand_id
1 'polypeptide(L)'
;MRIAELFERVPRFLRSFYFLVSLAFLGWMFVFDANDVLRQYDMYAKWQELETDKGYYLREIDKVKKDRAELLSSPELLEKFAREKYIMKRPGEDVFVLVPQEQE
;
A
#
# COMPACT_ATOMS: atom_id res chain seq x y z
N MET A 1 -1.42 37.83 37.66
CA MET A 1 -2.26 36.81 38.33
C MET A 1 -1.33 35.91 39.13
N ARG A 2 -1.60 35.73 40.44
CA ARG A 2 -0.66 35.10 41.37
C ARG A 2 -0.58 33.59 41.07
N ILE A 3 0.60 33.12 40.65
CA ILE A 3 0.89 31.69 40.42
C ILE A 3 0.52 30.84 41.66
N ALA A 4 0.60 31.43 42.85
CA ALA A 4 0.14 30.84 44.10
C ALA A 4 -1.36 30.47 44.12
N GLU A 5 -2.24 31.28 43.50
CA GLU A 5 -3.69 31.01 43.45
C GLU A 5 -4.03 29.85 42.52
N LEU A 6 -3.22 29.63 41.48
CA LEU A 6 -3.33 28.44 40.62
C LEU A 6 -2.91 27.18 41.38
N PHE A 7 -1.88 27.27 42.23
CA PHE A 7 -1.35 26.15 43.01
C PHE A 7 -2.33 25.64 44.08
N GLU A 8 -3.12 26.55 44.68
CA GLU A 8 -4.18 26.25 45.65
C GLU A 8 -5.35 25.46 45.02
N ARG A 9 -5.65 25.70 43.74
CA ARG A 9 -6.76 25.05 43.01
C ARG A 9 -6.41 23.67 42.46
N VAL A 10 -5.14 23.27 42.48
CA VAL A 10 -4.69 21.99 41.95
C VAL A 10 -4.93 20.88 42.99
N PRO A 11 -5.69 19.81 42.63
CA PRO A 11 -5.89 18.65 43.48
C PRO A 11 -4.58 18.08 44.07
N ARG A 12 -4.62 17.62 45.32
CA ARG A 12 -3.43 17.17 46.07
C ARG A 12 -2.68 16.02 45.37
N PHE A 13 -3.37 15.16 44.63
CA PHE A 13 -2.75 14.06 43.90
C PHE A 13 -1.88 14.52 42.73
N LEU A 14 -2.24 15.62 42.04
CA LEU A 14 -1.46 16.19 40.94
C LEU A 14 -0.15 16.85 41.41
N ARG A 15 -0.04 17.15 42.71
CA ARG A 15 1.15 17.70 43.36
C ARG A 15 2.06 16.63 43.97
N SER A 16 1.63 15.36 43.94
CA SER A 16 2.46 14.26 44.42
C SER A 16 3.70 14.13 43.54
N PHE A 17 4.89 14.01 44.15
CA PHE A 17 6.13 13.74 43.44
C PHE A 17 5.99 12.52 42.54
N TYR A 18 5.37 11.45 43.05
CA TYR A 18 5.12 10.24 42.28
C TYR A 18 4.23 10.50 41.06
N PHE A 19 3.19 11.32 41.19
CA PHE A 19 2.32 11.63 40.05
C PHE A 19 3.05 12.43 38.98
N LEU A 20 3.80 13.47 39.36
CA LEU A 20 4.55 14.29 38.42
C LEU A 20 5.65 13.49 37.71
N VAL A 21 6.38 12.64 38.45
CA VAL A 21 7.41 11.76 37.89
C VAL A 21 6.79 10.71 36.98
N SER A 22 5.66 10.09 37.37
CA SER A 22 4.94 9.15 36.51
C SER A 22 4.41 9.82 35.25
N LEU A 23 3.88 11.05 35.34
CA LEU A 23 3.38 11.78 34.18
C LEU A 23 4.53 12.18 33.23
N ALA A 24 5.66 12.63 33.78
CA ALA A 24 6.86 12.92 33.01
C ALA A 24 7.43 11.65 32.37
N PHE A 25 7.43 10.52 33.08
CA PHE A 25 7.86 9.22 32.56
C PHE A 25 6.96 8.71 31.45
N LEU A 26 5.63 8.82 31.61
CA LEU A 26 4.68 8.49 30.54
C LEU A 26 4.89 9.40 29.33
N GLY A 27 4.99 10.72 29.54
CA GLY A 27 5.30 11.66 28.47
C GLY A 27 6.60 11.33 27.73
N TRP A 28 7.64 10.93 28.48
CA TRP A 28 8.91 10.48 27.90
C TRP A 28 8.74 9.20 27.08
N MET A 29 8.01 8.22 27.59
CA MET A 29 7.73 6.96 26.90
C MET A 29 6.89 7.18 25.63
N PHE A 30 6.04 8.19 25.59
CA PHE A 30 5.27 8.51 24.38
C PHE A 30 6.06 9.27 23.31
N VAL A 31 7.05 10.09 23.70
CA VAL A 31 7.77 11.00 22.78
C VAL A 31 9.15 10.50 22.36
N PHE A 32 9.89 9.85 23.26
CA PHE A 32 11.29 9.47 23.04
C PHE A 32 11.51 7.97 22.95
N ASP A 33 10.49 7.14 23.18
CA ASP A 33 10.61 5.70 23.01
C ASP A 33 10.53 5.29 21.53
N ALA A 34 11.19 4.19 21.17
CA ALA A 34 11.29 3.70 19.79
C ALA A 34 9.95 3.19 19.22
N ASN A 35 8.93 3.06 20.05
CA ASN A 35 7.57 2.62 19.68
C ASN A 35 6.55 3.75 19.82
N ASP A 36 6.95 4.98 19.51
CA ASP A 36 6.04 6.11 19.48
C ASP A 36 4.84 5.87 18.54
N VAL A 37 3.76 6.61 18.78
CA VAL A 37 2.48 6.44 18.08
C VAL A 37 2.60 6.69 16.57
N LEU A 38 3.49 7.59 16.14
CA LEU A 38 3.70 7.87 14.72
C LEU A 38 4.34 6.67 14.04
N ARG A 39 5.35 6.07 14.67
CA ARG A 39 6.02 4.87 14.15
C ARG A 39 5.07 3.69 14.02
N GLN A 40 4.18 3.49 14.98
CA GLN A 40 3.14 2.45 14.89
C GLN A 40 2.16 2.71 13.74
N TYR A 41 1.77 3.98 13.55
CA TYR A 41 0.92 4.37 12.42
C TYR A 41 1.60 4.09 11.07
N ASP A 42 2.86 4.49 10.91
CA ASP A 42 3.63 4.25 9.69
C ASP A 42 3.80 2.75 9.40
N MET A 43 4.07 1.95 10.44
CA MET A 43 4.15 0.50 10.31
C MET A 43 2.82 -0.12 9.87
N TYR A 44 1.69 0.36 10.41
CA TYR A 44 0.37 -0.11 10.03
C TYR A 44 0.04 0.25 8.57
N ALA A 45 0.33 1.49 8.17
CA ALA A 45 0.17 1.94 6.79
C ALA A 45 1.02 1.09 5.83
N LYS A 46 2.29 0.85 6.18
CA LYS A 46 3.18 0.00 5.37
C LYS A 46 2.69 -1.44 5.29
N TRP A 47 2.15 -1.97 6.39
CA TRP A 47 1.56 -3.30 6.39
C TRP A 47 0.37 -3.40 5.43
N GLN A 48 -0.53 -2.42 5.43
CA GLN A 48 -1.67 -2.38 4.50
C GLN A 48 -1.23 -2.26 3.03
N GLU A 49 -0.21 -1.44 2.75
CA GLU A 49 0.41 -1.31 1.42
C GLU A 49 0.92 -2.68 0.94
N LEU A 50 1.71 -3.37 1.77
CA LEU A 50 2.28 -4.68 1.43
C LEU A 50 1.23 -5.77 1.22
N GLU A 51 0.15 -5.77 2.02
CA GLU A 51 -0.93 -6.74 1.82
C GLU A 51 -1.72 -6.46 0.53
N THR A 52 -1.88 -5.19 0.16
CA THR A 52 -2.48 -4.77 -1.11
C THR A 52 -1.61 -5.22 -2.30
N ASP A 53 -0.31 -4.96 -2.23
CA ASP A 53 0.67 -5.35 -3.24
C ASP A 53 0.70 -6.85 -3.43
N LYS A 54 0.76 -7.61 -2.33
CA LYS A 54 0.68 -9.07 -2.35
C LYS A 54 -0.60 -9.55 -3.05
N GLY A 55 -1.75 -8.96 -2.73
CA GLY A 55 -3.02 -9.28 -3.39
C GLY A 55 -2.99 -8.99 -4.90
N TYR A 56 -2.37 -7.88 -5.31
CA TYR A 56 -2.15 -7.54 -6.71
C TYR A 56 -1.26 -8.57 -7.42
N TYR A 57 -0.09 -8.86 -6.88
CA TYR A 57 0.85 -9.79 -7.52
C TYR A 57 0.32 -11.22 -7.60
N LEU A 58 -0.42 -11.69 -6.59
CA LEU A 58 -1.06 -13.01 -6.64
C LEU A 58 -2.08 -13.11 -7.79
N ARG A 59 -2.86 -12.04 -8.03
CA ARG A 59 -3.80 -11.99 -9.17
C ARG A 59 -3.07 -11.97 -10.50
N GLU A 60 -2.02 -11.16 -10.64
CA GLU A 60 -1.24 -11.12 -11.88
C GLU A 60 -0.50 -12.43 -12.16
N ILE A 61 0.00 -13.12 -11.13
CA ILE A 61 0.59 -14.45 -11.28
C ILE A 61 -0.45 -15.44 -11.81
N ASP A 62 -1.67 -15.44 -11.29
CA ASP A 62 -2.74 -16.33 -11.76
C ASP A 62 -3.11 -16.03 -13.22
N LYS A 63 -3.21 -14.75 -13.57
CA LYS A 63 -3.46 -14.30 -14.95
C LYS A 63 -2.36 -14.76 -15.90
N VAL A 64 -1.10 -14.49 -15.58
CA VAL A 64 0.05 -14.90 -16.42
C VAL A 64 0.14 -16.42 -16.54
N LYS A 65 -0.20 -17.18 -15.49
CA LYS A 65 -0.26 -18.65 -15.57
C LYS A 65 -1.34 -19.13 -16.55
N LYS A 66 -2.52 -18.51 -16.54
CA LYS A 66 -3.60 -18.81 -17.49
C LYS A 66 -3.20 -18.47 -18.92
N ASP A 67 -2.68 -17.26 -19.13
CA ASP A 67 -2.18 -16.83 -20.44
C ASP A 67 -1.11 -17.81 -20.95
N ARG A 68 -0.14 -18.17 -20.12
CA ARG A 68 0.91 -19.16 -20.47
C ARG A 68 0.32 -20.53 -20.82
N ALA A 69 -0.67 -21.00 -20.07
CA ALA A 69 -1.30 -22.28 -20.36
C ALA A 69 -2.01 -22.25 -21.72
N GLU A 70 -2.72 -21.15 -22.03
CA GLU A 70 -3.36 -20.96 -23.33
C GLU A 70 -2.31 -20.94 -24.46
N LEU A 71 -1.23 -20.19 -24.30
CA LEU A 71 -0.12 -20.09 -25.28
C LEU A 71 0.58 -21.41 -25.57
N LEU A 72 0.82 -22.21 -24.53
CA LEU A 72 1.63 -23.43 -24.65
C LEU A 72 0.79 -24.68 -24.89
N SER A 73 -0.54 -24.58 -24.92
CA SER A 73 -1.43 -25.72 -25.07
C SER A 73 -1.59 -26.19 -26.52
N SER A 74 -1.50 -25.29 -27.51
CA SER A 74 -1.55 -25.67 -28.93
C SER A 74 -0.86 -24.65 -29.85
N PRO A 75 -0.32 -25.09 -31.00
CA PRO A 75 0.22 -24.19 -32.02
C PRO A 75 -0.81 -23.19 -32.54
N GLU A 76 -2.09 -23.57 -32.66
CA GLU A 76 -3.16 -22.70 -33.13
C GLU A 76 -3.43 -21.54 -32.15
N LEU A 77 -3.46 -21.82 -30.84
CA LEU A 77 -3.66 -20.78 -29.81
C LEU A 77 -2.46 -19.82 -29.73
N LEU A 78 -1.24 -20.34 -29.92
CA LEU A 78 -0.04 -19.52 -30.00
C LEU A 78 -0.09 -18.55 -31.20
N GLU A 79 -0.48 -19.04 -32.38
CA GLU A 79 -0.62 -18.20 -33.57
C GLU A 79 -1.71 -17.14 -33.37
N LYS A 80 -2.87 -17.53 -32.82
CA LYS A 80 -3.96 -16.60 -32.51
C LYS A 80 -3.49 -15.48 -31.58
N PHE A 81 -2.80 -15.81 -30.50
CA PHE A 81 -2.28 -14.80 -29.57
C PHE A 81 -1.23 -13.88 -30.20
N ALA A 82 -0.29 -14.43 -30.99
CA ALA A 82 0.70 -13.64 -31.69
C ALA A 82 0.06 -12.63 -32.65
N ARG A 83 -1.03 -13.02 -33.31
CA ARG A 83 -1.81 -12.16 -34.22
C ARG A 83 -2.63 -11.11 -33.49
N GLU A 84 -3.36 -11.47 -32.44
CA GLU A 84 -4.23 -10.53 -31.72
C GLU A 84 -3.46 -9.56 -30.83
N LYS A 85 -2.42 -10.04 -30.13
CA LYS A 85 -1.70 -9.24 -29.13
C LYS A 85 -0.53 -8.45 -29.72
N TYR A 86 0.19 -9.05 -30.68
CA TYR A 86 1.41 -8.50 -31.23
C TYR A 86 1.31 -8.17 -32.73
N ILE A 87 0.15 -8.41 -33.35
CA ILE A 87 -0.08 -8.11 -34.78
C ILE A 87 0.99 -8.78 -35.66
N MET A 88 1.42 -9.98 -35.27
CA MET A 88 2.40 -10.74 -36.04
C MET A 88 1.77 -11.27 -37.34
N LYS A 89 2.57 -11.29 -38.41
CA LYS A 89 2.14 -11.71 -39.75
C LYS A 89 3.14 -12.68 -40.37
N ARG A 90 2.68 -13.54 -41.26
CA ARG A 90 3.58 -14.42 -42.03
C ARG A 90 4.29 -13.63 -43.14
N PRO A 91 5.45 -14.09 -43.63
CA PRO A 91 6.07 -13.50 -44.82
C PRO A 91 5.08 -13.52 -46.01
N GLY A 92 4.85 -12.37 -46.64
CA GLY A 92 3.90 -12.23 -47.75
C GLY A 92 2.44 -11.97 -47.34
N GLU A 93 2.15 -11.81 -46.05
CA GLU A 93 0.83 -11.45 -45.55
C GLU A 93 0.73 -9.94 -45.24
N ASP A 94 -0.41 -9.33 -45.58
CA ASP A 94 -0.74 -7.94 -45.24
C ASP A 94 -1.80 -7.89 -44.15
N VAL A 95 -1.55 -7.10 -43.11
CA VAL A 95 -2.43 -6.95 -41.93
C VAL A 95 -2.94 -5.52 -41.89
N PHE A 96 -4.26 -5.36 -41.79
CA PHE A 96 -4.93 -4.06 -41.71
C PHE A 96 -5.56 -3.89 -40.34
N VAL A 97 -5.25 -2.79 -39.65
CA VAL A 97 -5.90 -2.41 -38.39
C VAL A 97 -6.93 -1.33 -38.72
N LEU A 98 -8.21 -1.63 -38.53
CA LEU A 98 -9.29 -0.67 -38.76
C LEU A 98 -9.44 0.23 -37.54
N VAL A 99 -9.08 1.51 -37.70
CA VAL A 99 -9.30 2.53 -36.68
C VAL A 99 -10.57 3.29 -37.05
N PRO A 100 -11.58 3.41 -36.16
CA PRO A 100 -12.73 4.26 -36.40
C PRO A 100 -12.27 5.70 -36.65
N GLN A 101 -12.89 6.39 -37.61
CA GLN A 101 -12.58 7.81 -37.82
C GLN A 101 -13.04 8.60 -36.59
N GLU A 102 -12.11 9.34 -35.98
CA GLU A 102 -12.46 10.35 -34.99
C GLU A 102 -13.38 11.36 -35.68
N GLN A 103 -14.60 11.48 -35.18
CA GLN A 103 -15.52 12.53 -35.62
C GLN A 103 -14.99 13.83 -35.02
N GLU A 104 -14.38 14.69 -35.85
CA GLU A 104 -14.13 16.11 -35.52
C GLU A 104 -15.44 16.88 -35.35
#